data_AF-A0A653CBZ7-F1
#
_entry.id   AF-A0A653CBZ7-F1
#
_cell.length_a   1.000
_cell.length_b   1.000
_cell.length_c   1.000
_cell.angle_alpha   90.00
_cell.angle_beta   90.00
_cell.angle_gamma   90.00
#
_symmetry.space_group_name_H-M   'P 1'
#
loop_
_entity.id
_entity.type
_entity.pdbx_description
1 polymer ?
#
loop_
_entity_poly.entity_id
_entity_poly.type
_entity_poly.pdbx_seq_one_letter_code
_entity_poly.pdbx_strand_id
1 'polypeptide(L)'
;MFKPWTLLGIAVTLFGSGVSPLDNGLAKTPPMGWLAWERFRCNTDCKNDPDNCISENLFRTMADILVNEGYAKVGYEYINVDDCWLEKERSVYGELVPDRTRFPRGMKALADYIHLRGLKFGIYEDYGNYTCAGYPGVLGYLQRDADTFASWDVDYVKLDGCYAHPSEMDRGYPEFGFHLNRTGRPMLYSCSWPVYQIYAGMQPNFSLITQHCNLWRNFDDIQDSWASVESIIDYYGNNQDLIVPNAGPGHWNDPDMLIIGNFGLSYEQCKTQMAIWAILAAPLLMSVDLRTIKPEYKAILQNRKIIAVDQDPLGIQGRRIYKHKGIEIWSRPITPLFQNYFSYAIAFVNRRTDGTPSDVAVTLKELGLTSPTGYRVEDLYEDVDYGVLSPQTKIKVKVNPSGVVILRADVQPDFPRRVPYYTTQRTVFNPVQQVFRIRNNNGFSTK
;
A
#
# COMPACT_ATOMS: atom_id res chain seq x y z
N MET A 1 -31.13 46.87 -56.52
CA MET A 1 -31.14 46.90 -55.04
C MET A 1 -31.63 45.55 -54.54
N PHE A 2 -30.71 44.65 -54.16
CA PHE A 2 -31.05 43.43 -53.42
C PHE A 2 -29.94 43.23 -52.37
N LYS A 3 -30.31 43.29 -51.09
CA LYS A 3 -29.44 42.95 -49.95
C LYS A 3 -29.75 41.49 -49.54
N PRO A 4 -28.75 40.62 -49.35
CA PRO A 4 -28.98 39.29 -48.80
C PRO A 4 -28.98 39.33 -47.27
N TRP A 5 -29.76 38.42 -46.69
CA TRP A 5 -29.92 38.21 -45.26
C TRP A 5 -28.71 37.49 -44.65
N THR A 6 -28.30 37.91 -43.46
CA THR A 6 -27.26 37.24 -42.67
C THR A 6 -27.92 36.41 -41.57
N LEU A 7 -27.78 35.09 -41.65
CA LEU A 7 -28.16 34.14 -40.59
C LEU A 7 -27.04 34.10 -39.53
N LEU A 8 -27.37 34.47 -38.29
CA LEU A 8 -26.49 34.26 -37.14
C LEU A 8 -26.66 32.81 -36.66
N GLY A 9 -25.62 31.99 -36.80
CA GLY A 9 -25.53 30.68 -36.16
C GLY A 9 -25.03 30.82 -34.72
N ILE A 10 -25.84 30.40 -33.75
CA ILE A 10 -25.42 30.27 -32.35
C ILE A 10 -24.65 28.96 -32.21
N ALA A 11 -23.35 29.06 -31.91
CA ALA A 11 -22.54 27.90 -31.57
C ALA A 11 -22.78 27.54 -30.09
N VAL A 12 -23.44 26.42 -29.85
CA VAL A 12 -23.55 25.81 -28.52
C VAL A 12 -22.26 25.01 -28.28
N THR A 13 -21.35 25.56 -27.48
CA THR A 13 -20.21 24.82 -26.94
C THR A 13 -20.69 23.89 -25.83
N LEU A 14 -20.77 22.59 -26.14
CA LEU A 14 -20.90 21.52 -25.17
C LEU A 14 -19.62 21.46 -24.31
N PHE A 15 -19.71 21.94 -23.06
CA PHE A 15 -18.70 21.63 -22.06
C PHE A 15 -18.83 20.15 -21.69
N GLY A 16 -17.94 19.32 -22.23
CA GLY A 16 -17.75 17.97 -21.71
C GLY A 16 -17.27 18.08 -20.27
N SER A 17 -18.03 17.52 -19.34
CA SER A 17 -17.62 17.31 -17.95
C SER A 17 -16.49 16.28 -17.91
N GLY A 18 -15.27 16.72 -18.23
CA GLY A 18 -14.06 15.95 -17.97
C GLY A 18 -13.87 15.88 -16.45
N VAL A 19 -13.99 14.68 -15.89
CA VAL A 19 -13.62 14.43 -14.49
C VAL A 19 -12.12 14.73 -14.36
N SER A 20 -11.76 15.63 -13.46
CA SER A 20 -10.35 15.97 -13.23
C SER A 20 -9.66 14.82 -12.48
N PRO A 21 -8.38 14.52 -12.78
CA PRO A 21 -7.62 13.52 -12.04
C PRO A 21 -7.49 13.91 -10.56
N LEU A 22 -7.55 12.93 -9.67
CA LEU A 22 -7.32 12.99 -8.23
C LEU A 22 -5.84 13.23 -7.95
N ASP A 23 -5.35 14.45 -8.20
CA ASP A 23 -4.09 14.93 -7.61
C ASP A 23 -4.42 15.72 -6.33
N ASN A 24 -4.88 15.02 -5.31
CA ASN A 24 -5.33 15.60 -4.03
C ASN A 24 -4.19 15.93 -3.07
N GLY A 25 -2.93 15.80 -3.51
CA GLY A 25 -1.74 16.07 -2.69
C GLY A 25 -1.43 15.03 -1.60
N LEU A 26 -2.23 13.96 -1.48
CA LEU A 26 -2.07 12.91 -0.47
C LEU A 26 -1.25 11.72 -0.99
N ALA A 27 -0.97 10.77 -0.09
CA ALA A 27 -0.29 9.50 -0.37
C ALA A 27 1.02 9.66 -1.17
N LYS A 28 1.80 10.71 -0.93
CA LYS A 28 3.10 10.90 -1.62
C LYS A 28 4.13 9.82 -1.26
N THR A 29 3.93 9.16 -0.13
CA THR A 29 4.48 7.83 0.21
C THR A 29 3.32 6.89 0.54
N PRO A 30 3.53 5.55 0.56
CA PRO A 30 2.47 4.61 0.92
C PRO A 30 1.89 4.94 2.31
N PRO A 31 0.55 4.88 2.51
CA PRO A 31 -0.03 5.20 3.80
C PRO A 31 0.33 4.15 4.86
N MET A 32 0.59 4.62 6.09
CA MET A 32 0.88 3.77 7.23
C MET A 32 -0.17 3.97 8.32
N GLY A 33 -0.74 2.89 8.85
CA GLY A 33 -1.78 3.00 9.87
C GLY A 33 -2.22 1.67 10.45
N TRP A 34 -3.43 1.66 10.96
CA TRP A 34 -4.10 0.49 11.52
C TRP A 34 -5.52 0.40 10.96
N LEU A 35 -5.95 -0.80 10.59
CA LEU A 35 -7.25 -1.11 10.01
C LEU A 35 -7.87 -2.30 10.74
N ALA A 36 -9.16 -2.25 11.07
CA ALA A 36 -9.77 -3.22 11.98
C ALA A 36 -10.02 -4.63 11.39
N TRP A 37 -10.14 -4.74 10.07
CA TRP A 37 -10.79 -5.89 9.41
C TRP A 37 -10.18 -7.24 9.71
N GLU A 38 -8.90 -7.48 9.43
CA GLU A 38 -8.33 -8.83 9.49
C GLU A 38 -8.44 -9.44 10.90
N ARG A 39 -8.19 -8.63 11.92
CA ARG A 39 -8.14 -9.11 13.31
C ARG A 39 -9.49 -9.10 14.02
N PHE A 40 -10.33 -8.09 13.76
CA PHE A 40 -11.58 -7.86 14.51
C PHE A 40 -12.84 -8.17 13.69
N ARG A 41 -12.71 -8.24 12.35
CA ARG A 41 -13.75 -8.65 11.41
C ARG A 41 -15.07 -7.90 11.68
N CYS A 42 -16.19 -8.59 11.49
CA CYS A 42 -17.53 -8.06 11.76
C CYS A 42 -18.04 -8.44 13.16
N ASN A 43 -17.20 -8.41 14.19
CA ASN A 43 -17.65 -8.73 15.56
C ASN A 43 -18.51 -7.58 16.11
N THR A 44 -19.83 -7.76 16.19
CA THR A 44 -20.76 -6.75 16.74
C THR A 44 -21.31 -7.11 18.12
N ASP A 45 -20.87 -8.21 18.73
CA ASP A 45 -21.37 -8.67 20.04
C ASP A 45 -20.65 -7.96 21.19
N CYS A 46 -20.94 -6.68 21.38
CA CYS A 46 -20.38 -5.90 22.49
C CYS A 46 -20.93 -6.28 23.87
N LYS A 47 -21.92 -7.17 23.94
CA LYS A 47 -22.46 -7.64 25.22
C LYS A 47 -21.57 -8.73 25.80
N ASN A 48 -21.19 -9.71 24.97
CA ASN A 48 -20.39 -10.84 25.41
C ASN A 48 -18.89 -10.64 25.13
N ASP A 49 -18.52 -9.75 24.21
CA ASP A 49 -17.14 -9.46 23.84
C ASP A 49 -16.87 -7.94 23.70
N PRO A 50 -17.07 -7.16 24.77
CA PRO A 50 -17.03 -5.69 24.75
C PRO A 50 -15.66 -5.11 24.36
N ASP A 51 -14.59 -5.88 24.55
CA ASP A 51 -13.22 -5.44 24.29
C ASP A 51 -12.82 -5.66 22.83
N ASN A 52 -13.47 -6.55 22.08
CA ASN A 52 -13.09 -6.87 20.70
C ASN A 52 -14.18 -6.57 19.67
N CYS A 53 -15.39 -6.21 20.11
CA CYS A 53 -16.42 -5.80 19.18
C CYS A 53 -16.07 -4.47 18.48
N ILE A 54 -16.55 -4.30 17.25
CA ILE A 54 -16.44 -3.08 16.45
C ILE A 54 -17.27 -1.99 17.14
N SER A 55 -16.59 -1.18 17.93
CA SER A 55 -17.18 -0.12 18.75
C SER A 55 -16.24 1.06 18.88
N GLU A 56 -16.79 2.21 19.24
CA GLU A 56 -16.00 3.42 19.50
C GLU A 56 -14.88 3.18 20.53
N ASN A 57 -15.11 2.33 21.53
CA ASN A 57 -14.12 2.02 22.56
C ASN A 57 -12.88 1.31 21.98
N LEU A 58 -13.07 0.39 21.02
CA LEU A 58 -11.98 -0.30 20.33
C LEU A 58 -11.06 0.72 19.64
N PHE A 59 -11.64 1.58 18.80
CA PHE A 59 -10.86 2.55 18.01
C PHE A 59 -10.16 3.61 18.88
N ARG A 60 -10.82 4.06 19.97
CA ARG A 60 -10.18 4.97 20.92
C ARG A 60 -8.98 4.32 21.62
N THR A 61 -9.12 3.06 22.02
CA THR A 61 -8.04 2.30 22.64
C THR A 61 -6.86 2.10 21.67
N MET A 62 -7.14 1.72 20.42
CA MET A 62 -6.10 1.58 19.40
C MET A 62 -5.41 2.91 19.12
N ALA A 63 -6.15 4.02 19.03
CA ALA A 63 -5.58 5.35 18.86
C ALA A 63 -4.64 5.75 20.01
N ASP A 64 -5.04 5.50 21.26
CA ASP A 64 -4.20 5.74 22.44
C ASP A 64 -2.90 4.94 22.38
N ILE A 65 -2.99 3.64 22.06
CA ILE A 65 -1.82 2.76 22.00
C ILE A 65 -0.90 3.15 20.85
N LEU A 66 -1.45 3.51 19.69
CA LEU A 66 -0.66 3.90 18.52
C LEU A 66 0.28 5.09 18.84
N VAL A 67 -0.20 6.05 19.65
CA VAL A 67 0.63 7.14 20.17
C VAL A 67 1.56 6.68 21.30
N ASN A 68 1.02 6.08 22.34
CA ASN A 68 1.75 5.79 23.59
C ASN A 68 2.86 4.75 23.39
N GLU A 69 2.63 3.77 22.54
CA GLU A 69 3.58 2.68 22.26
C GLU A 69 4.54 2.99 21.10
N GLY A 70 4.47 4.20 20.52
CA GLY A 70 5.47 4.72 19.60
C GLY A 70 5.25 4.40 18.11
N TYR A 71 4.12 3.81 17.72
CA TYR A 71 3.79 3.56 16.31
C TYR A 71 3.66 4.88 15.54
N ALA A 72 3.01 5.89 16.15
CA ALA A 72 2.93 7.23 15.56
C ALA A 72 4.31 7.86 15.34
N LYS A 73 5.28 7.59 16.23
CA LYS A 73 6.65 8.11 16.13
C LYS A 73 7.48 7.47 15.00
N VAL A 74 7.00 6.37 14.43
CA VAL A 74 7.64 5.71 13.27
C VAL A 74 6.83 5.87 11.99
N GLY A 75 5.70 6.59 12.01
CA GLY A 75 4.96 7.00 10.82
C GLY A 75 3.54 6.44 10.69
N TYR A 76 3.12 5.50 11.53
CA TYR A 76 1.74 5.01 11.52
C TYR A 76 0.80 6.13 11.97
N GLU A 77 -0.04 6.66 11.10
CA GLU A 77 -0.86 7.84 11.40
C GLU A 77 -2.36 7.62 11.19
N TYR A 78 -2.79 6.61 10.44
CA TYR A 78 -4.21 6.34 10.19
C TYR A 78 -4.81 5.33 11.20
N ILE A 79 -6.03 5.60 11.66
CA ILE A 79 -6.92 4.65 12.36
C ILE A 79 -8.17 4.47 11.50
N ASN A 80 -8.31 3.31 10.87
CA ASN A 80 -9.33 3.03 9.88
C ASN A 80 -10.39 2.07 10.43
N VAL A 81 -11.64 2.55 10.47
CA VAL A 81 -12.83 1.73 10.66
C VAL A 81 -13.10 0.99 9.35
N ASP A 82 -13.33 -0.33 9.44
CA ASP A 82 -13.75 -1.15 8.31
C ASP A 82 -15.28 -1.44 8.36
N ASP A 83 -15.78 -2.48 7.69
CA ASP A 83 -17.20 -2.81 7.65
C ASP A 83 -17.83 -2.99 9.06
N CYS A 84 -19.16 -3.01 9.11
CA CYS A 84 -19.98 -3.29 10.29
C CYS A 84 -20.06 -2.17 11.33
N TRP A 85 -19.71 -0.92 11.00
CA TRP A 85 -19.87 0.23 11.89
C TRP A 85 -21.30 0.81 11.91
N LEU A 86 -22.10 0.49 10.90
CA LEU A 86 -23.43 1.04 10.61
C LEU A 86 -24.57 0.38 11.41
N GLU A 87 -25.70 1.08 11.52
CA GLU A 87 -27.03 0.48 11.67
C GLU A 87 -27.42 -0.30 10.40
N LYS A 88 -28.36 -1.23 10.50
CA LYS A 88 -28.84 -2.00 9.33
C LYS A 88 -29.70 -1.19 8.35
N GLU A 89 -30.15 -0.02 8.76
CA GLU A 89 -30.95 0.88 7.94
C GLU A 89 -30.39 2.30 8.00
N ARG A 90 -30.53 3.03 6.89
CA ARG A 90 -30.28 4.47 6.84
C ARG A 90 -31.32 5.21 7.69
N SER A 91 -31.04 6.46 8.03
CA SER A 91 -32.04 7.34 8.65
C SER A 91 -33.26 7.53 7.74
N VAL A 92 -34.37 8.03 8.29
CA VAL A 92 -35.56 8.40 7.49
C VAL A 92 -35.25 9.48 6.43
N TYR A 93 -34.15 10.20 6.59
CA TYR A 93 -33.66 11.19 5.64
C TYR A 93 -32.69 10.59 4.62
N GLY A 94 -32.33 9.31 4.74
CA GLY A 94 -31.42 8.56 3.87
C GLY A 94 -29.94 8.76 4.19
N GLU A 95 -29.60 9.08 5.44
CA GLU A 95 -28.20 9.23 5.89
C GLU A 95 -27.66 7.90 6.42
N LEU A 96 -26.35 7.68 6.27
CA LEU A 96 -25.65 6.62 6.99
C LEU A 96 -25.70 6.90 8.49
N VAL A 97 -26.02 5.88 9.28
CA VAL A 97 -26.13 6.00 10.74
C VAL A 97 -25.16 5.03 11.39
N PRO A 98 -24.17 5.50 12.18
CA PRO A 98 -23.36 4.59 12.97
C PRO A 98 -24.24 3.89 14.01
N ASP A 99 -23.95 2.62 14.31
CA ASP A 99 -24.71 1.87 15.32
C ASP A 99 -24.76 2.63 16.65
N ARG A 100 -25.97 2.94 17.11
CA ARG A 100 -26.17 3.84 18.26
C ARG A 100 -25.71 3.25 19.58
N THR A 101 -25.60 1.93 19.66
CA THR A 101 -25.14 1.25 20.89
C THR A 101 -23.62 1.19 20.90
N ARG A 102 -22.99 0.89 19.76
CA ARG A 102 -21.54 0.68 19.65
C ARG A 102 -20.77 1.98 19.41
N PHE A 103 -21.40 2.99 18.82
CA PHE A 103 -20.88 4.32 18.56
C PHE A 103 -21.82 5.42 19.09
N PRO A 104 -22.11 5.45 20.41
CA PRO A 104 -23.15 6.30 20.98
C PRO A 104 -22.87 7.80 20.85
N ARG A 105 -21.61 8.21 20.64
CA ARG A 105 -21.21 9.60 20.40
C ARG A 105 -21.13 9.97 18.91
N GLY A 106 -21.30 9.01 18.01
CA GLY A 106 -21.22 9.20 16.56
C GLY A 106 -19.78 9.31 16.01
N MET A 107 -19.65 9.22 14.69
CA MET A 107 -18.35 9.14 14.01
C MET A 107 -17.55 10.45 14.08
N LYS A 108 -18.21 11.61 14.05
CA LYS A 108 -17.55 12.91 14.26
C LYS A 108 -16.79 12.98 15.58
N ALA A 109 -17.41 12.52 16.67
CA ALA A 109 -16.77 12.53 17.99
C ALA A 109 -15.57 11.57 18.05
N LEU A 110 -15.64 10.44 17.33
CA LEU A 110 -14.51 9.52 17.18
C LEU A 110 -13.37 10.17 16.37
N ALA A 111 -13.70 10.84 15.27
CA ALA A 111 -12.74 11.59 14.47
C ALA A 111 -12.03 12.66 15.32
N ASP A 112 -12.78 13.48 16.07
CA ASP A 112 -12.23 14.49 16.98
C ASP A 112 -11.28 13.88 18.02
N TYR A 113 -11.63 12.72 18.56
CA TYR A 113 -10.77 12.01 19.53
C TYR A 113 -9.45 11.56 18.90
N ILE A 114 -9.50 11.07 17.66
CA ILE A 114 -8.33 10.62 16.89
C ILE A 114 -7.47 11.82 16.49
N HIS A 115 -8.07 12.92 16.02
CA HIS A 115 -7.34 14.15 15.66
C HIS A 115 -6.65 14.81 16.86
N LEU A 116 -7.27 14.77 18.05
CA LEU A 116 -6.65 15.30 19.28
C LEU A 116 -5.34 14.57 19.64
N ARG A 117 -5.12 13.36 19.10
CA ARG A 117 -3.89 12.56 19.24
C ARG A 117 -2.88 12.80 18.12
N GLY A 118 -3.18 13.69 17.17
CA GLY A 118 -2.36 13.91 15.98
C GLY A 118 -2.43 12.76 14.97
N LEU A 119 -3.44 11.88 15.08
CA LEU A 119 -3.70 10.80 14.13
C LEU A 119 -4.77 11.23 13.12
N LYS A 120 -4.99 10.40 12.10
CA LYS A 120 -5.95 10.57 11.01
C LYS A 120 -7.04 9.51 11.10
N PHE A 121 -8.28 9.89 10.83
CA PHE A 121 -9.44 9.01 10.93
C PHE A 121 -9.86 8.49 9.55
N GLY A 122 -9.95 7.17 9.41
CA GLY A 122 -10.47 6.52 8.21
C GLY A 122 -11.78 5.81 8.42
N ILE A 123 -12.60 5.79 7.38
CA ILE A 123 -13.89 5.12 7.33
C ILE A 123 -13.98 4.17 6.13
N TYR A 124 -14.89 3.21 6.22
CA TYR A 124 -15.19 2.25 5.17
C TYR A 124 -16.60 2.49 4.65
N GLU A 125 -16.76 2.27 3.35
CA GLU A 125 -18.04 2.08 2.72
C GLU A 125 -17.94 1.15 1.51
N ASP A 126 -19.06 0.81 0.90
CA ASP A 126 -19.12 -0.02 -0.31
C ASP A 126 -19.85 0.70 -1.46
N TYR A 127 -19.31 0.64 -2.68
CA TYR A 127 -19.93 1.21 -3.89
C TYR A 127 -21.34 0.66 -4.16
N GLY A 128 -21.61 -0.61 -3.86
CA GLY A 128 -22.85 -1.29 -4.18
C GLY A 128 -24.04 -0.89 -3.32
N ASN A 129 -25.11 -1.69 -3.42
CA ASN A 129 -26.32 -1.48 -2.63
C ASN A 129 -26.12 -1.81 -1.14
N TYR A 130 -25.19 -2.71 -0.86
CA TYR A 130 -24.85 -3.15 0.48
C TYR A 130 -23.34 -3.31 0.61
N THR A 131 -22.82 -3.15 1.82
CA THR A 131 -21.49 -3.61 2.19
C THR A 131 -21.40 -5.13 2.12
N CYS A 132 -20.20 -5.68 2.08
CA CYS A 132 -20.00 -7.13 2.08
C CYS A 132 -20.67 -7.85 3.27
N ALA A 133 -20.79 -7.21 4.45
CA ALA A 133 -21.52 -7.73 5.61
C ALA A 133 -23.02 -7.37 5.64
N GLY A 134 -23.57 -6.83 4.54
CA GLY A 134 -24.98 -6.54 4.38
C GLY A 134 -25.46 -5.31 5.17
N TYR A 135 -24.63 -4.28 5.29
CA TYR A 135 -25.05 -2.94 5.76
C TYR A 135 -25.33 -2.03 4.55
N PRO A 136 -26.00 -0.87 4.69
CA PRO A 136 -26.33 -0.02 3.54
C PRO A 136 -25.08 0.53 2.81
N GLY A 137 -24.95 0.31 1.49
CA GLY A 137 -23.86 0.86 0.66
C GLY A 137 -24.20 2.22 0.01
N VAL A 138 -23.27 2.83 -0.73
CA VAL A 138 -23.41 4.21 -1.25
C VAL A 138 -24.22 4.34 -2.55
N LEU A 139 -24.60 3.25 -3.23
CA LEU A 139 -25.29 3.37 -4.51
C LEU A 139 -26.61 4.15 -4.38
N GLY A 140 -26.76 5.23 -5.17
CA GLY A 140 -27.90 6.16 -5.07
C GLY A 140 -27.72 7.30 -4.04
N TYR A 141 -26.65 7.28 -3.25
CA TYR A 141 -26.35 8.25 -2.19
C TYR A 141 -24.94 8.86 -2.28
N LEU A 142 -24.20 8.61 -3.38
CA LEU A 142 -22.79 8.98 -3.58
C LEU A 142 -22.41 10.38 -3.06
N GLN A 143 -23.09 11.43 -3.54
CA GLN A 143 -22.80 12.81 -3.12
C GLN A 143 -23.04 13.01 -1.61
N ARG A 144 -24.17 12.51 -1.12
CA ARG A 144 -24.57 12.69 0.28
C ARG A 144 -23.59 12.01 1.23
N ASP A 145 -23.18 10.80 0.91
CA ASP A 145 -22.29 10.03 1.78
C ASP A 145 -20.89 10.67 1.78
N ALA A 146 -20.42 11.18 0.63
CA ALA A 146 -19.22 12.00 0.57
C ALA A 146 -19.32 13.27 1.43
N ASP A 147 -20.43 14.02 1.33
CA ASP A 147 -20.69 15.21 2.16
C ASP A 147 -20.74 14.85 3.66
N THR A 148 -21.31 13.68 3.99
CA THR A 148 -21.38 13.16 5.37
C THR A 148 -20.00 12.86 5.92
N PHE A 149 -19.15 12.17 5.15
CA PHE A 149 -17.77 11.86 5.56
C PHE A 149 -16.94 13.14 5.77
N ALA A 150 -17.07 14.12 4.88
CA ALA A 150 -16.44 15.41 5.06
C ALA A 150 -16.95 16.15 6.32
N SER A 151 -18.26 16.10 6.59
CA SER A 151 -18.85 16.70 7.79
C SER A 151 -18.40 16.04 9.10
N TRP A 152 -17.97 14.77 9.03
CA TRP A 152 -17.39 14.02 10.16
C TRP A 152 -15.88 14.18 10.28
N ASP A 153 -15.26 15.01 9.44
CA ASP A 153 -13.82 15.20 9.37
C ASP A 153 -13.03 13.90 9.05
N VAL A 154 -13.57 13.03 8.20
CA VAL A 154 -12.86 11.83 7.72
C VAL A 154 -11.63 12.22 6.89
N ASP A 155 -10.51 11.51 7.06
CA ASP A 155 -9.25 11.72 6.34
C ASP A 155 -8.94 10.62 5.30
N TYR A 156 -9.58 9.47 5.43
CA TYR A 156 -9.35 8.28 4.61
C TYR A 156 -10.68 7.57 4.34
N VAL A 157 -10.95 7.19 3.10
CA VAL A 157 -12.14 6.42 2.72
C VAL A 157 -11.71 5.17 1.95
N LYS A 158 -11.99 3.98 2.51
CA LYS A 158 -11.99 2.71 1.77
C LYS A 158 -13.36 2.54 1.12
N LEU A 159 -13.39 2.38 -0.20
CA LEU A 159 -14.60 2.02 -0.94
C LEU A 159 -14.49 0.62 -1.50
N ASP A 160 -15.34 -0.26 -1.01
CA ASP A 160 -15.46 -1.64 -1.44
C ASP A 160 -16.39 -1.81 -2.64
N GLY A 161 -16.62 -3.05 -3.09
CA GLY A 161 -17.36 -3.30 -4.34
C GLY A 161 -18.32 -4.47 -4.30
N CYS A 162 -18.72 -4.96 -3.12
CA CYS A 162 -19.75 -5.99 -3.02
C CYS A 162 -21.09 -5.45 -3.52
N TYR A 163 -21.98 -6.35 -3.97
CA TYR A 163 -23.34 -5.98 -4.43
C TYR A 163 -23.39 -4.91 -5.54
N ALA A 164 -22.29 -4.74 -6.29
CA ALA A 164 -22.19 -3.92 -7.49
C ALA A 164 -21.82 -4.78 -8.70
N HIS A 165 -22.21 -4.37 -9.90
CA HIS A 165 -21.78 -5.05 -11.12
C HIS A 165 -20.40 -4.55 -11.55
N PRO A 166 -19.39 -5.41 -11.79
CA PRO A 166 -18.01 -4.99 -12.10
C PRO A 166 -17.86 -4.09 -13.35
N SER A 167 -18.80 -4.15 -14.30
CA SER A 167 -18.83 -3.23 -15.46
C SER A 167 -19.11 -1.78 -15.11
N GLU A 168 -19.75 -1.52 -13.97
CA GLU A 168 -20.12 -0.16 -13.55
C GLU A 168 -18.99 0.54 -12.81
N MET A 169 -17.94 -0.17 -12.41
CA MET A 169 -16.88 0.36 -11.55
C MET A 169 -16.01 1.42 -12.25
N ASP A 170 -15.82 1.30 -13.57
CA ASP A 170 -15.14 2.29 -14.43
C ASP A 170 -15.82 3.66 -14.41
N ARG A 171 -17.09 3.72 -14.03
CA ARG A 171 -17.84 4.96 -13.84
C ARG A 171 -18.01 5.28 -12.36
N GLY A 172 -18.42 4.30 -11.57
CA GLY A 172 -18.86 4.48 -10.18
C GLY A 172 -17.76 4.95 -9.23
N TYR A 173 -16.58 4.34 -9.31
CA TYR A 173 -15.46 4.72 -8.45
C TYR A 173 -14.95 6.14 -8.76
N PRO A 174 -14.76 6.54 -10.03
CA PRO A 174 -14.48 7.94 -10.39
C PRO A 174 -15.59 8.91 -9.97
N GLU A 175 -16.86 8.55 -10.10
CA GLU A 175 -18.01 9.38 -9.70
C GLU A 175 -18.02 9.64 -8.19
N PHE A 176 -17.79 8.62 -7.37
CA PHE A 176 -17.66 8.80 -5.92
C PHE A 176 -16.42 9.63 -5.55
N GLY A 177 -15.27 9.37 -6.19
CA GLY A 177 -14.05 10.17 -6.01
C GLY A 177 -14.24 11.65 -6.36
N PHE A 178 -15.02 11.95 -7.41
CA PHE A 178 -15.42 13.31 -7.75
C PHE A 178 -16.23 13.97 -6.63
N HIS A 179 -17.18 13.24 -6.03
CA HIS A 179 -17.96 13.77 -4.91
C HIS A 179 -17.11 14.01 -3.67
N LEU A 180 -16.19 13.09 -3.32
CA LEU A 180 -15.21 13.30 -2.25
C LEU A 180 -14.40 14.58 -2.46
N ASN A 181 -13.86 14.79 -3.66
CA ASN A 181 -13.08 16.00 -3.99
C ASN A 181 -13.92 17.29 -3.90
N ARG A 182 -15.20 17.24 -4.33
CA ARG A 182 -16.11 18.40 -4.31
C ARG A 182 -16.42 18.90 -2.89
N THR A 183 -16.29 18.05 -1.87
CA THR A 183 -16.46 18.47 -0.47
C THR A 183 -15.42 19.51 -0.04
N GLY A 184 -14.28 19.60 -0.74
CA GLY A 184 -13.16 20.47 -0.39
C GLY A 184 -12.28 19.94 0.76
N ARG A 185 -12.64 18.82 1.39
CA ARG A 185 -11.81 18.15 2.39
C ARG A 185 -10.90 17.13 1.71
N PRO A 186 -9.57 17.21 1.88
CA PRO A 186 -8.66 16.17 1.40
C PRO A 186 -8.93 14.84 2.12
N MET A 187 -9.39 13.84 1.36
CA MET A 187 -9.60 12.48 1.83
C MET A 187 -8.79 11.52 0.97
N LEU A 188 -7.97 10.69 1.61
CA LEU A 188 -7.23 9.63 0.94
C LEU A 188 -8.23 8.56 0.47
N TYR A 189 -8.22 8.22 -0.81
CA TYR A 189 -9.23 7.34 -1.40
C TYR A 189 -8.66 5.98 -1.79
N SER A 190 -9.09 4.94 -1.09
CA SER A 190 -8.68 3.54 -1.23
C SER A 190 -9.75 2.74 -1.96
N CYS A 191 -9.42 2.21 -3.14
CA CYS A 191 -10.41 1.60 -4.03
C CYS A 191 -10.25 0.08 -4.11
N SER A 192 -11.30 -0.69 -3.79
CA SER A 192 -11.31 -2.14 -4.08
C SER A 192 -11.63 -2.48 -5.55
N TRP A 193 -11.80 -1.47 -6.41
CA TRP A 193 -12.21 -1.62 -7.81
C TRP A 193 -11.48 -2.75 -8.59
N PRO A 194 -10.13 -2.81 -8.65
CA PRO A 194 -9.47 -3.76 -9.54
C PRO A 194 -9.75 -5.22 -9.17
N VAL A 195 -9.79 -5.57 -7.88
CA VAL A 195 -9.97 -6.96 -7.43
C VAL A 195 -11.32 -7.53 -7.91
N TYR A 196 -12.41 -6.75 -7.83
CA TYR A 196 -13.73 -7.21 -8.29
C TYR A 196 -13.80 -7.37 -9.82
N GLN A 197 -13.12 -6.53 -10.58
CA GLN A 197 -13.02 -6.70 -12.03
C GLN A 197 -12.19 -7.92 -12.41
N ILE A 198 -11.09 -8.15 -11.70
CA ILE A 198 -10.25 -9.35 -11.89
C ILE A 198 -11.04 -10.62 -11.61
N TYR A 199 -11.85 -10.66 -10.54
CA TYR A 199 -12.75 -11.77 -10.24
C TYR A 199 -13.77 -12.04 -11.34
N ALA A 200 -14.22 -11.00 -12.02
CA ALA A 200 -15.12 -11.12 -13.17
C ALA A 200 -14.41 -11.49 -14.49
N GLY A 201 -13.09 -11.71 -14.47
CA GLY A 201 -12.29 -11.96 -15.67
C GLY A 201 -12.09 -10.73 -16.55
N MET A 202 -12.35 -9.54 -16.02
CA MET A 202 -12.14 -8.26 -16.70
C MET A 202 -10.71 -7.77 -16.49
N GLN A 203 -10.22 -6.96 -17.44
CA GLN A 203 -8.92 -6.29 -17.32
C GLN A 203 -9.13 -4.90 -16.71
N PRO A 204 -8.60 -4.62 -15.50
CA PRO A 204 -8.75 -3.31 -14.90
C PRO A 204 -8.09 -2.21 -15.73
N ASN A 205 -8.75 -1.07 -15.83
CA ASN A 205 -8.19 0.11 -16.48
C ASN A 205 -7.29 0.90 -15.51
N PHE A 206 -6.04 0.45 -15.35
CA PHE A 206 -5.10 1.09 -14.44
C PHE A 206 -4.83 2.57 -14.73
N SER A 207 -5.02 3.03 -15.98
CA SER A 207 -4.92 4.46 -16.30
C SER A 207 -6.03 5.28 -15.67
N LEU A 208 -7.24 4.75 -15.52
CA LEU A 208 -8.32 5.43 -14.80
C LEU A 208 -8.14 5.29 -13.30
N ILE A 209 -7.76 4.11 -12.83
CA ILE A 209 -7.56 3.84 -11.41
C ILE A 209 -6.48 4.77 -10.83
N THR A 210 -5.34 4.94 -11.50
CA THR A 210 -4.27 5.86 -11.05
C THR A 210 -4.71 7.32 -11.06
N GLN A 211 -5.66 7.69 -11.92
CA GLN A 211 -6.22 9.04 -11.97
C GLN A 211 -7.29 9.28 -10.92
N HIS A 212 -7.86 8.25 -10.30
CA HIS A 212 -9.05 8.41 -9.44
C HIS A 212 -8.91 7.80 -8.05
N CYS A 213 -7.82 7.10 -7.74
CA CYS A 213 -7.60 6.42 -6.47
C CYS A 213 -6.19 6.69 -5.95
N ASN A 214 -6.05 6.87 -4.64
CA ASN A 214 -4.73 6.99 -4.01
C ASN A 214 -4.05 5.65 -3.78
N LEU A 215 -4.84 4.59 -3.67
CA LEU A 215 -4.39 3.20 -3.63
C LEU A 215 -5.53 2.29 -4.04
N TRP A 216 -5.20 1.05 -4.41
CA TRP A 216 -6.21 0.07 -4.80
C TRP A 216 -5.84 -1.37 -4.47
N ARG A 217 -6.83 -2.14 -4.04
CA ARG A 217 -6.69 -3.58 -3.80
C ARG A 217 -6.68 -4.33 -5.13
N ASN A 218 -5.60 -5.07 -5.39
CA ASN A 218 -5.43 -5.83 -6.64
C ASN A 218 -5.89 -7.29 -6.56
N PHE A 219 -5.93 -7.86 -5.36
CA PHE A 219 -6.03 -9.31 -5.17
C PHE A 219 -6.79 -9.67 -3.90
N ASP A 220 -6.93 -10.98 -3.65
CA ASP A 220 -7.66 -11.59 -2.55
C ASP A 220 -7.38 -10.96 -1.18
N ASP A 221 -8.42 -10.96 -0.34
CA ASP A 221 -8.31 -10.58 1.06
C ASP A 221 -7.29 -11.46 1.77
N ILE A 222 -6.38 -10.81 2.47
CA ILE A 222 -5.41 -11.49 3.32
C ILE A 222 -6.14 -12.18 4.47
N GLN A 223 -5.72 -13.40 4.75
CA GLN A 223 -6.17 -14.20 5.89
C GLN A 223 -4.97 -14.44 6.80
N ASP A 224 -5.21 -14.63 8.10
CA ASP A 224 -4.19 -14.97 9.09
C ASP A 224 -3.57 -16.37 8.87
N SER A 225 -2.79 -16.51 7.81
CA SER A 225 -2.11 -17.73 7.41
C SER A 225 -0.93 -17.43 6.48
N TRP A 226 0.13 -18.22 6.62
CA TRP A 226 1.26 -18.14 5.70
C TRP A 226 0.87 -18.40 4.24
N ALA A 227 -0.07 -19.31 3.98
CA ALA A 227 -0.54 -19.61 2.63
C ALA A 227 -1.16 -18.39 1.93
N SER A 228 -1.88 -17.53 2.66
CA SER A 228 -2.44 -16.29 2.12
C SER A 228 -1.37 -15.26 1.82
N VAL A 229 -0.36 -15.10 2.70
CA VAL A 229 0.79 -14.24 2.41
C VAL A 229 1.53 -14.72 1.16
N GLU A 230 1.74 -16.03 1.03
CA GLU A 230 2.40 -16.63 -0.13
C GLU A 230 1.63 -16.42 -1.43
N SER A 231 0.30 -16.58 -1.41
CA SER A 231 -0.53 -16.37 -2.61
C SER A 231 -0.49 -14.93 -3.09
N ILE A 232 -0.49 -13.96 -2.16
CA ILE A 232 -0.32 -12.53 -2.47
C ILE A 232 1.06 -12.26 -3.05
N ILE A 233 2.13 -12.77 -2.43
CA ILE A 233 3.51 -12.64 -2.94
C ILE A 233 3.61 -13.20 -4.37
N ASP A 234 3.02 -14.36 -4.62
CA ASP A 234 3.04 -14.97 -5.94
C ASP A 234 2.19 -14.19 -6.95
N TYR A 235 1.02 -13.69 -6.58
CA TYR A 235 0.22 -12.84 -7.46
C TYR A 235 1.01 -11.60 -7.90
N TYR A 236 1.60 -10.87 -6.94
CA TYR A 236 2.37 -9.67 -7.24
C TYR A 236 3.63 -9.99 -8.06
N GLY A 237 4.32 -11.09 -7.75
CA GLY A 237 5.52 -11.51 -8.47
C GLY A 237 5.25 -12.09 -9.86
N ASN A 238 4.08 -12.67 -10.10
CA ASN A 238 3.69 -13.25 -11.39
C ASN A 238 3.09 -12.19 -12.33
N ASN A 239 2.46 -11.14 -11.78
CA ASN A 239 1.81 -10.08 -12.54
C ASN A 239 2.59 -8.75 -12.56
N GLN A 240 3.84 -8.75 -12.09
CA GLN A 240 4.68 -7.56 -11.90
C GLN A 240 4.86 -6.67 -13.14
N ASP A 241 4.82 -7.22 -14.37
CA ASP A 241 4.90 -6.42 -15.60
C ASP A 241 3.66 -5.52 -15.80
N LEU A 242 2.50 -5.97 -15.32
CA LEU A 242 1.26 -5.22 -15.37
C LEU A 242 1.12 -4.25 -14.19
N ILE A 243 1.42 -4.68 -12.97
CA ILE A 243 1.07 -3.91 -11.76
C ILE A 243 2.12 -2.86 -11.36
N VAL A 244 3.41 -3.17 -11.48
CA VAL A 244 4.50 -2.31 -10.96
C VAL A 244 4.54 -0.94 -11.62
N PRO A 245 4.34 -0.79 -12.95
CA PRO A 245 4.37 0.53 -13.60
C PRO A 245 3.29 1.50 -13.12
N ASN A 246 2.24 1.02 -12.45
CA ASN A 246 1.13 1.86 -12.00
C ASN A 246 1.32 2.40 -10.58
N ALA A 247 2.31 1.93 -9.81
CA ALA A 247 2.58 2.44 -8.47
C ALA A 247 3.53 3.65 -8.51
N GLY A 248 3.25 4.65 -7.67
CA GLY A 248 4.08 5.85 -7.52
C GLY A 248 3.49 6.86 -6.54
N PRO A 249 4.19 7.98 -6.28
CA PRO A 249 3.72 9.01 -5.36
C PRO A 249 2.29 9.50 -5.68
N GLY A 250 1.36 9.18 -4.78
CA GLY A 250 -0.05 9.52 -4.87
C GLY A 250 -0.97 8.38 -5.32
N HIS A 251 -0.45 7.25 -5.78
CA HIS A 251 -1.21 6.13 -6.36
C HIS A 251 -0.49 4.77 -6.18
N TRP A 252 -0.96 3.91 -5.25
CA TRP A 252 -0.26 2.69 -4.83
C TRP A 252 -1.03 1.39 -5.08
N ASN A 253 -0.32 0.31 -5.43
CA ASN A 253 -0.91 -1.03 -5.34
C ASN A 253 -1.04 -1.45 -3.86
N ASP A 254 -2.15 -2.07 -3.49
CA ASP A 254 -2.45 -2.52 -2.13
C ASP A 254 -2.51 -4.06 -2.08
N PRO A 255 -1.48 -4.73 -1.53
CA PRO A 255 -1.46 -6.18 -1.28
C PRO A 255 -2.22 -6.58 -0.01
N ASP A 256 -3.03 -5.68 0.56
CA ASP A 256 -3.79 -5.85 1.80
C ASP A 256 -2.95 -5.73 3.09
N MET A 257 -3.62 -5.83 4.23
CA MET A 257 -3.10 -5.54 5.57
C MET A 257 -1.87 -6.36 5.99
N LEU A 258 -1.11 -5.80 6.94
CA LEU A 258 -0.11 -6.52 7.72
C LEU A 258 -0.79 -7.30 8.86
N ILE A 259 -0.52 -8.61 8.93
CA ILE A 259 -1.08 -9.53 9.94
C ILE A 259 -0.03 -9.92 11.01
N ILE A 260 1.02 -9.12 11.11
CA ILE A 260 2.16 -9.34 12.00
C ILE A 260 1.71 -9.21 13.46
N GLY A 261 1.92 -10.28 14.24
CA GLY A 261 1.53 -10.34 15.64
C GLY A 261 0.14 -10.95 15.90
N ASN A 262 -0.56 -11.39 14.86
CA ASN A 262 -1.75 -12.25 15.00
C ASN A 262 -1.32 -13.71 15.28
N PHE A 263 -2.06 -14.70 14.78
CA PHE A 263 -1.95 -16.09 15.21
C PHE A 263 -1.33 -17.01 14.15
N GLY A 264 -1.44 -16.67 12.88
CA GLY A 264 -1.15 -17.55 11.75
C GLY A 264 0.27 -17.47 11.19
N LEU A 265 1.06 -16.46 11.59
CA LEU A 265 2.43 -16.27 11.13
C LEU A 265 3.47 -16.58 12.22
N SER A 266 4.49 -17.35 11.85
CA SER A 266 5.71 -17.48 12.64
C SER A 266 6.51 -16.17 12.67
N TYR A 267 7.51 -16.08 13.54
CA TYR A 267 8.41 -14.91 13.59
C TYR A 267 9.12 -14.65 12.26
N GLU A 268 9.62 -15.70 11.60
CA GLU A 268 10.28 -15.59 10.29
C GLU A 268 9.31 -15.15 9.19
N GLN A 269 8.06 -15.65 9.23
CA GLN A 269 7.02 -15.27 8.27
C GLN A 269 6.58 -13.81 8.46
N CYS A 270 6.50 -13.33 9.71
CA CYS A 270 6.27 -11.92 10.02
C CYS A 270 7.38 -11.04 9.44
N LYS A 271 8.66 -11.44 9.60
CA LYS A 271 9.81 -10.73 9.00
C LYS A 271 9.67 -10.68 7.47
N THR A 272 9.27 -11.79 6.86
CA THR A 272 9.06 -11.89 5.40
C THR A 272 7.95 -10.98 4.91
N GLN A 273 6.79 -10.95 5.57
CA GLN A 273 5.69 -10.07 5.18
C GLN A 273 6.12 -8.60 5.18
N MET A 274 6.68 -8.11 6.30
CA MET A 274 7.14 -6.72 6.40
C MET A 274 8.17 -6.36 5.33
N ALA A 275 9.16 -7.24 5.10
CA ALA A 275 10.21 -7.00 4.10
C ALA A 275 9.65 -6.94 2.68
N ILE A 276 8.77 -7.87 2.30
CA ILE A 276 8.17 -7.86 0.96
C ILE A 276 7.25 -6.66 0.78
N TRP A 277 6.40 -6.33 1.75
CA TRP A 277 5.51 -5.17 1.64
C TRP A 277 6.33 -3.88 1.44
N ALA A 278 7.43 -3.72 2.17
CA ALA A 278 8.36 -2.61 1.97
C ALA A 278 9.03 -2.64 0.57
N ILE A 279 9.40 -3.80 0.04
CA ILE A 279 9.91 -3.91 -1.33
C ILE A 279 8.83 -3.57 -2.37
N LEU A 280 7.57 -3.88 -2.10
CA LEU A 280 6.44 -3.61 -3.00
C LEU A 280 5.96 -2.14 -2.94
N ALA A 281 6.51 -1.31 -2.05
CA ALA A 281 5.99 0.04 -1.77
C ALA A 281 4.49 -0.01 -1.41
N ALA A 282 4.14 -0.99 -0.58
CA ALA A 282 2.76 -1.24 -0.17
C ALA A 282 2.34 -0.34 0.99
N PRO A 283 1.04 -0.03 1.14
CA PRO A 283 0.51 0.47 2.39
C PRO A 283 0.95 -0.40 3.58
N LEU A 284 1.42 0.21 4.66
CA LEU A 284 1.71 -0.50 5.92
C LEU A 284 0.52 -0.32 6.86
N LEU A 285 -0.59 -0.97 6.54
CA LEU A 285 -1.80 -0.96 7.34
C LEU A 285 -1.84 -2.20 8.25
N MET A 286 -1.54 -2.00 9.53
CA MET A 286 -1.59 -3.06 10.54
C MET A 286 -3.03 -3.50 10.81
N SER A 287 -3.27 -4.79 10.95
CA SER A 287 -4.52 -5.28 11.52
C SER A 287 -4.21 -6.32 12.58
N VAL A 288 -3.95 -5.85 13.81
CA VAL A 288 -3.54 -6.65 14.97
C VAL A 288 -4.04 -6.00 16.26
N ASP A 289 -4.22 -6.78 17.32
CA ASP A 289 -4.56 -6.25 18.63
C ASP A 289 -3.31 -5.65 19.32
N LEU A 290 -3.18 -4.33 19.28
CA LEU A 290 -2.04 -3.61 19.83
C LEU A 290 -1.95 -3.68 21.36
N ARG A 291 -3.03 -4.07 22.06
CA ARG A 291 -3.01 -4.23 23.53
C ARG A 291 -2.16 -5.41 23.97
N THR A 292 -2.04 -6.43 23.12
CA THR A 292 -1.46 -7.73 23.48
C THR A 292 -0.34 -8.18 22.54
N ILE A 293 0.03 -7.36 21.57
CA ILE A 293 1.12 -7.67 20.64
C ILE A 293 2.45 -7.88 21.39
N LYS A 294 3.14 -8.98 21.07
CA LYS A 294 4.41 -9.30 21.73
C LYS A 294 5.53 -8.35 21.28
N PRO A 295 6.53 -8.06 22.14
CA PRO A 295 7.61 -7.13 21.84
C PRO A 295 8.37 -7.43 20.54
N GLU A 296 8.60 -8.71 20.22
CA GLU A 296 9.31 -9.14 19.02
C GLU A 296 8.56 -8.78 17.72
N TYR A 297 7.23 -8.85 17.72
CA TYR A 297 6.40 -8.45 16.56
C TYR A 297 6.24 -6.94 16.47
N LYS A 298 6.11 -6.27 17.62
CA LYS A 298 6.17 -4.81 17.69
C LYS A 298 7.48 -4.27 17.12
N ALA A 299 8.61 -4.91 17.41
CA ALA A 299 9.91 -4.51 16.87
C ALA A 299 9.99 -4.64 15.34
N ILE A 300 9.36 -5.66 14.74
CA ILE A 300 9.25 -5.78 13.27
C ILE A 300 8.47 -4.60 12.70
N LEU A 301 7.29 -4.32 13.24
CA LEU A 301 6.42 -3.22 12.79
C LEU A 301 7.08 -1.85 12.99
N GLN A 302 7.89 -1.67 14.03
CA GLN A 302 8.57 -0.39 14.32
C GLN A 302 9.99 -0.29 13.74
N ASN A 303 10.41 -1.22 12.88
CA ASN A 303 11.74 -1.21 12.30
C ASN A 303 11.92 -0.02 11.35
N ARG A 304 12.57 1.04 11.85
CA ARG A 304 12.80 2.30 11.12
C ARG A 304 13.61 2.11 9.84
N LYS A 305 14.52 1.13 9.78
CA LYS A 305 15.34 0.89 8.58
C LYS A 305 14.46 0.35 7.44
N ILE A 306 13.55 -0.57 7.74
CA ILE A 306 12.63 -1.14 6.75
C ILE A 306 11.49 -0.16 6.41
N ILE A 307 10.96 0.58 7.38
CA ILE A 307 10.02 1.67 7.10
C ILE A 307 10.64 2.70 6.16
N ALA A 308 11.93 3.04 6.31
CA ALA A 308 12.60 3.96 5.40
C ALA A 308 12.76 3.40 3.97
N VAL A 309 12.79 2.08 3.80
CA VAL A 309 12.70 1.45 2.46
C VAL A 309 11.31 1.64 1.90
N ASP A 310 10.27 1.33 2.70
CA ASP A 310 8.88 1.46 2.31
C ASP A 310 8.54 2.91 1.87
N GLN A 311 8.91 3.86 2.73
CA GLN A 311 8.66 5.29 2.60
C GLN A 311 9.66 6.03 1.71
N ASP A 312 10.46 5.33 0.89
CA ASP A 312 11.43 5.96 0.01
C ASP A 312 10.73 6.93 -0.98
N PRO A 313 11.19 8.19 -1.10
CA PRO A 313 10.48 9.24 -1.83
C PRO A 313 10.51 9.08 -3.35
N LEU A 314 11.29 8.14 -3.91
CA LEU A 314 11.17 7.82 -5.33
C LEU A 314 9.85 7.14 -5.64
N GLY A 315 9.26 6.45 -4.64
CA GLY A 315 8.01 5.73 -4.80
C GLY A 315 8.03 4.64 -5.87
N ILE A 316 9.21 4.13 -6.23
CA ILE A 316 9.34 3.06 -7.22
C ILE A 316 9.07 1.74 -6.52
N GLN A 317 7.99 1.05 -6.91
CA GLN A 317 7.71 -0.30 -6.46
C GLN A 317 8.79 -1.29 -6.98
N GLY A 318 9.23 -2.18 -6.09
CA GLY A 318 10.21 -3.22 -6.39
C GLY A 318 9.63 -4.42 -7.14
N ARG A 319 10.51 -5.37 -7.47
CA ARG A 319 10.21 -6.50 -8.35
C ARG A 319 10.88 -7.79 -7.89
N ARG A 320 10.31 -8.94 -8.26
CA ARG A 320 10.99 -10.24 -8.16
C ARG A 320 11.96 -10.38 -9.32
N ILE A 321 13.25 -10.44 -9.01
CA ILE A 321 14.35 -10.52 -9.98
C ILE A 321 14.93 -11.94 -10.13
N TYR A 322 14.61 -12.84 -9.19
CA TYR A 322 15.04 -14.24 -9.21
C TYR A 322 13.99 -15.14 -8.55
N LYS A 323 13.79 -16.34 -9.11
CA LYS A 323 13.01 -17.43 -8.52
C LYS A 323 13.57 -18.78 -8.97
N HIS A 324 14.13 -19.56 -8.04
CA HIS A 324 14.61 -20.90 -8.33
C HIS A 324 14.73 -21.75 -7.05
N LYS A 325 14.33 -23.03 -7.11
CA LYS A 325 14.49 -24.01 -6.01
C LYS A 325 14.04 -23.50 -4.63
N GLY A 326 12.92 -22.78 -4.58
CA GLY A 326 12.38 -22.25 -3.33
C GLY A 326 13.09 -21.00 -2.80
N ILE A 327 14.04 -20.41 -3.54
CA ILE A 327 14.63 -19.11 -3.22
C ILE A 327 14.09 -18.06 -4.19
N GLU A 328 13.70 -16.92 -3.65
CA GLU A 328 13.34 -15.73 -4.41
C GLU A 328 14.25 -14.56 -4.01
N ILE A 329 14.57 -13.70 -4.97
CA ILE A 329 15.25 -12.43 -4.70
C ILE A 329 14.39 -11.32 -5.27
N TRP A 330 14.08 -10.35 -4.42
CA TRP A 330 13.32 -9.16 -4.76
C TRP A 330 14.19 -7.93 -4.61
N SER A 331 14.00 -6.92 -5.45
CA SER A 331 14.81 -5.70 -5.45
C SER A 331 13.95 -4.46 -5.70
N ARG A 332 14.17 -3.41 -4.90
CA ARG A 332 13.53 -2.10 -5.00
C ARG A 332 14.61 -1.02 -5.16
N PRO A 333 14.58 -0.20 -6.22
CA PRO A 333 15.42 0.99 -6.30
C PRO A 333 14.97 2.02 -5.26
N ILE A 334 15.92 2.59 -4.55
CA ILE A 334 15.70 3.58 -3.48
C ILE A 334 16.76 4.68 -3.56
N THR A 335 16.55 5.73 -2.78
CA THR A 335 17.55 6.79 -2.54
C THR A 335 18.67 6.32 -1.61
N PRO A 336 19.86 6.97 -1.65
CA PRO A 336 20.27 8.02 -2.58
C PRO A 336 20.52 7.49 -4.00
N LEU A 337 20.58 8.39 -4.98
CA LEU A 337 21.14 8.08 -6.29
C LEU A 337 22.48 8.79 -6.44
N PHE A 338 23.39 8.18 -7.19
CA PHE A 338 24.64 8.80 -7.59
C PHE A 338 24.82 8.64 -9.10
N GLN A 339 24.86 9.77 -9.82
CA GLN A 339 24.84 9.79 -11.28
C GLN A 339 23.62 9.00 -11.83
N ASN A 340 23.86 7.92 -12.56
CA ASN A 340 22.82 7.06 -13.15
C ASN A 340 22.61 5.77 -12.35
N TYR A 341 23.15 5.67 -11.13
CA TYR A 341 23.07 4.48 -10.28
C TYR A 341 22.16 4.75 -9.09
N PHE A 342 21.17 3.88 -8.89
CA PHE A 342 20.35 3.86 -7.68
C PHE A 342 21.05 3.14 -6.55
N SER A 343 20.66 3.45 -5.31
CA SER A 343 20.72 2.50 -4.20
C SER A 343 19.59 1.47 -4.30
N TYR A 344 19.70 0.36 -3.59
CA TYR A 344 18.71 -0.71 -3.65
C TYR A 344 18.39 -1.28 -2.27
N ALA A 345 17.13 -1.62 -2.04
CA ALA A 345 16.75 -2.61 -1.04
C ALA A 345 16.58 -3.96 -1.72
N ILE A 346 17.12 -5.03 -1.13
CA ILE A 346 17.14 -6.38 -1.70
C ILE A 346 16.66 -7.38 -0.65
N ALA A 347 15.59 -8.11 -0.93
CA ALA A 347 15.06 -9.15 -0.06
C ALA A 347 15.36 -10.55 -0.64
N PHE A 348 16.06 -11.37 0.13
CA PHE A 348 16.31 -12.79 -0.14
C PHE A 348 15.29 -13.60 0.66
N VAL A 349 14.32 -14.21 -0.03
CA VAL A 349 13.22 -14.95 0.59
C VAL A 349 13.41 -16.43 0.37
N ASN A 350 13.28 -17.21 1.44
CA ASN A 350 13.29 -18.66 1.37
C ASN A 350 11.85 -19.19 1.48
N ARG A 351 11.29 -19.60 0.35
CA ARG A 351 9.94 -20.17 0.21
C ARG A 351 9.86 -21.64 0.66
N ARG A 352 10.97 -22.25 1.10
CA ARG A 352 10.91 -23.57 1.73
C ARG A 352 10.33 -23.45 3.13
N THR A 353 9.55 -24.44 3.54
CA THR A 353 8.94 -24.52 4.88
C THR A 353 9.56 -25.65 5.72
N ASP A 354 10.62 -26.28 5.22
CA ASP A 354 11.28 -27.44 5.80
C ASP A 354 12.81 -27.26 5.90
N GLY A 355 13.45 -28.13 6.67
CA GLY A 355 14.91 -28.27 6.70
C GLY A 355 15.62 -27.14 7.44
N THR A 356 16.83 -26.83 6.96
CA THR A 356 17.75 -25.86 7.57
C THR A 356 17.82 -24.56 6.76
N PRO A 357 18.43 -23.49 7.31
CA PRO A 357 18.64 -22.26 6.58
C PRO A 357 19.39 -22.50 5.25
N SER A 358 18.98 -21.80 4.20
CA SER A 358 19.58 -21.92 2.87
C SER A 358 20.66 -20.86 2.66
N ASP A 359 21.85 -21.28 2.24
CA ASP A 359 22.93 -20.38 1.87
C ASP A 359 22.71 -19.86 0.44
N VAL A 360 22.56 -18.56 0.29
CA VAL A 360 22.43 -17.88 -1.00
C VAL A 360 23.69 -17.05 -1.23
N ALA A 361 24.38 -17.30 -2.35
CA ALA A 361 25.61 -16.60 -2.72
C ALA A 361 25.48 -16.00 -4.12
N VAL A 362 25.62 -14.69 -4.23
CA VAL A 362 25.42 -13.94 -5.48
C VAL A 362 26.33 -12.72 -5.52
N THR A 363 26.80 -12.32 -6.69
CA THR A 363 27.54 -11.06 -6.85
C THR A 363 26.59 -9.87 -6.90
N LEU A 364 27.05 -8.69 -6.46
CA LEU A 364 26.26 -7.46 -6.59
C LEU A 364 25.87 -7.20 -8.07
N LYS A 365 26.79 -7.48 -9.01
CA LYS A 365 26.52 -7.37 -10.46
C LYS A 365 25.39 -8.29 -10.93
N GLU A 366 25.26 -9.49 -10.35
CA GLU A 366 24.15 -10.40 -10.67
C GLU A 366 22.80 -9.87 -10.20
N LEU A 367 22.79 -9.08 -9.12
CA LEU A 367 21.62 -8.38 -8.59
C LEU A 367 21.28 -7.08 -9.35
N GLY A 368 22.11 -6.67 -10.32
CA GLY A 368 21.97 -5.42 -11.06
C GLY A 368 22.72 -4.23 -10.45
N LEU A 369 23.41 -4.41 -9.33
CA LEU A 369 24.21 -3.39 -8.65
C LEU A 369 25.56 -3.26 -9.35
N THR A 370 25.68 -2.27 -10.23
CA THR A 370 26.77 -2.17 -11.22
C THR A 370 27.63 -0.92 -11.08
N SER A 371 27.37 -0.06 -10.08
CA SER A 371 28.20 1.13 -9.85
C SER A 371 29.68 0.76 -9.68
N PRO A 372 30.61 1.38 -10.43
CA PRO A 372 32.04 1.11 -10.32
C PRO A 372 32.62 1.51 -8.96
N THR A 373 31.97 2.45 -8.26
CA THR A 373 32.33 2.91 -6.91
C THR A 373 31.85 1.98 -5.80
N GLY A 374 31.04 0.98 -6.13
CA GLY A 374 30.48 0.03 -5.17
C GLY A 374 29.30 0.57 -4.36
N TYR A 375 28.89 -0.24 -3.39
CA TYR A 375 27.72 -0.01 -2.55
C TYR A 375 28.06 -0.32 -1.10
N ARG A 376 27.64 0.53 -0.15
CA ARG A 376 27.68 0.17 1.27
C ARG A 376 26.47 -0.70 1.57
N VAL A 377 26.70 -1.92 2.04
CA VAL A 377 25.63 -2.90 2.22
C VAL A 377 25.42 -3.20 3.71
N GLU A 378 24.19 -3.08 4.18
CA GLU A 378 23.80 -3.44 5.56
C GLU A 378 22.57 -4.36 5.58
N ASP A 379 22.45 -5.19 6.61
CA ASP A 379 21.23 -5.93 6.95
C ASP A 379 20.27 -5.01 7.72
N LEU A 380 18.97 -5.12 7.46
CA LEU A 380 17.95 -4.27 8.09
C LEU A 380 17.22 -4.92 9.26
N TYR A 381 17.37 -6.23 9.46
CA TYR A 381 16.88 -6.91 10.66
C TYR A 381 17.99 -7.16 11.67
N GLU A 382 19.17 -7.50 11.17
CA GLU A 382 20.35 -7.76 11.98
C GLU A 382 21.28 -6.55 11.96
N ASP A 383 22.02 -6.29 13.04
CA ASP A 383 22.95 -5.15 13.11
C ASP A 383 24.28 -5.48 12.42
N VAL A 384 24.21 -5.80 11.12
CA VAL A 384 25.34 -6.26 10.30
C VAL A 384 25.60 -5.26 9.16
N ASP A 385 26.75 -4.59 9.21
CA ASP A 385 27.28 -3.76 8.11
C ASP A 385 28.37 -4.56 7.37
N TYR A 386 28.12 -4.88 6.11
CA TYR A 386 29.07 -5.58 5.23
C TYR A 386 30.13 -4.63 4.64
N GLY A 387 30.03 -3.33 4.88
CA GLY A 387 30.92 -2.31 4.35
C GLY A 387 30.67 -2.04 2.86
N VAL A 388 31.65 -1.42 2.21
CA VAL A 388 31.57 -1.08 0.79
C VAL A 388 32.01 -2.28 -0.07
N LEU A 389 31.08 -2.79 -0.87
CA LEU A 389 31.27 -3.94 -1.74
C LEU A 389 31.30 -3.49 -3.21
N SER A 390 32.23 -4.04 -4.00
CA SER A 390 32.27 -3.82 -5.45
C SER A 390 31.26 -4.72 -6.17
N PRO A 391 30.89 -4.42 -7.43
CA PRO A 391 30.00 -5.27 -8.22
C PRO A 391 30.44 -6.74 -8.34
N GLN A 392 31.74 -7.03 -8.22
CA GLN A 392 32.30 -8.38 -8.33
C GLN A 392 32.28 -9.15 -7.01
N THR A 393 32.07 -8.48 -5.88
CA THR A 393 32.03 -9.13 -4.57
C THR A 393 30.80 -10.04 -4.49
N LYS A 394 31.01 -11.28 -4.04
CA LYS A 394 29.93 -12.22 -3.70
C LYS A 394 29.43 -11.93 -2.29
N ILE A 395 28.18 -11.51 -2.17
CA ILE A 395 27.49 -11.52 -0.89
C ILE A 395 26.97 -12.93 -0.61
N LYS A 396 27.04 -13.33 0.66
CA LYS A 396 26.54 -14.62 1.15
C LYS A 396 25.59 -14.35 2.31
N VAL A 397 24.35 -14.79 2.15
CA VAL A 397 23.32 -14.68 3.19
C VAL A 397 22.78 -16.07 3.50
N LYS A 398 22.40 -16.28 4.74
CA LYS A 398 21.78 -17.52 5.22
C LYS A 398 20.33 -17.21 5.56
N VAL A 399 19.38 -17.80 4.83
CA VAL A 399 17.96 -17.46 4.93
C VAL A 399 17.18 -18.63 5.55
N ASN A 400 16.57 -18.40 6.71
CA ASN A 400 15.74 -19.38 7.40
C ASN A 400 14.53 -19.82 6.55
N PRO A 401 14.04 -21.07 6.66
CA PRO A 401 12.80 -21.49 6.00
C PRO A 401 11.64 -20.53 6.32
N SER A 402 10.86 -20.14 5.30
CA SER A 402 9.80 -19.12 5.34
C SER A 402 10.25 -17.72 5.80
N GLY A 403 11.56 -17.52 5.94
CA GLY A 403 12.17 -16.29 6.39
C GLY A 403 12.75 -15.44 5.27
N VAL A 404 13.34 -14.32 5.68
CA VAL A 404 13.92 -13.32 4.80
C VAL A 404 15.23 -12.77 5.38
N VAL A 405 16.16 -12.45 4.49
CA VAL A 405 17.23 -11.48 4.75
C VAL A 405 16.98 -10.29 3.86
N ILE A 406 16.82 -9.09 4.43
CA ILE A 406 16.64 -7.86 3.66
C ILE A 406 17.84 -6.95 3.88
N LEU A 407 18.43 -6.52 2.76
CA LEU A 407 19.62 -5.69 2.74
C LEU A 407 19.31 -4.32 2.13
N ARG A 408 19.96 -3.27 2.64
CA ARG A 408 20.08 -1.97 1.97
C ARG A 408 21.47 -1.87 1.37
N ALA A 409 21.55 -1.45 0.13
CA ALA A 409 22.79 -1.25 -0.62
C ALA A 409 22.84 0.20 -1.13
N ASP A 410 23.50 1.07 -0.38
CA ASP A 410 23.61 2.48 -0.71
C ASP A 410 24.76 2.71 -1.70
N VAL A 411 24.46 3.25 -2.88
CA VAL A 411 25.48 3.58 -3.88
C VAL A 411 26.47 4.58 -3.31
N GLN A 412 27.77 4.30 -3.46
CA GLN A 412 28.82 5.17 -2.94
C GLN A 412 29.22 6.22 -3.98
N PRO A 413 29.43 7.49 -3.58
CA PRO A 413 30.02 8.49 -4.48
C PRO A 413 31.49 8.14 -4.76
N ASP A 414 32.03 8.65 -5.86
CA ASP A 414 33.48 8.68 -6.07
C ASP A 414 34.12 9.46 -4.90
N PHE A 415 34.80 8.78 -3.98
CA PHE A 415 35.72 9.47 -3.07
C PHE A 415 36.80 10.13 -3.94
N PRO A 416 37.06 11.44 -3.81
CA PRO A 416 37.96 12.12 -4.73
C PRO A 416 39.39 11.61 -4.56
N ARG A 417 39.83 10.71 -5.46
CA ARG A 417 41.17 10.86 -6.02
C ARG A 417 41.10 12.10 -6.90
N ARG A 418 41.72 13.21 -6.45
CA ARG A 418 41.85 14.48 -7.19
C ARG A 418 42.13 14.24 -8.67
N VAL A 419 41.12 14.36 -9.54
CA VAL A 419 41.27 14.52 -11.00
C VAL A 419 40.11 15.39 -11.51
N PRO A 420 40.32 16.35 -12.43
CA PRO A 420 39.39 17.46 -12.68
C PRO A 420 38.17 17.06 -13.53
N TYR A 421 37.09 17.78 -13.27
CA TYR A 421 35.79 17.76 -13.94
C TYR A 421 35.88 17.79 -15.47
N TYR A 422 35.12 16.91 -16.12
CA TYR A 422 34.47 17.22 -17.40
C TYR A 422 32.99 16.84 -17.35
N THR A 423 32.17 17.83 -17.67
CA THR A 423 30.72 17.81 -17.87
C THR A 423 30.27 16.86 -18.98
N THR A 424 29.15 16.16 -18.77
CA THR A 424 28.25 15.78 -19.87
C THR A 424 26.76 15.84 -19.49
N GLN A 425 25.99 16.11 -20.53
CA GLN A 425 24.58 16.49 -20.62
C GLN A 425 23.59 15.68 -19.77
N ARG A 426 22.64 16.42 -19.16
CA ARG A 426 21.39 15.87 -18.62
C ARG A 426 20.48 15.45 -19.76
N THR A 427 20.36 14.16 -20.01
CA THR A 427 19.17 13.59 -20.62
C THR A 427 18.11 13.40 -19.53
N VAL A 428 16.84 13.65 -19.86
CA VAL A 428 15.71 13.42 -18.95
C VAL A 428 15.61 11.92 -18.73
N PHE A 429 15.95 11.49 -17.52
CA PHE A 429 15.95 10.11 -17.08
C PHE A 429 14.51 9.59 -16.98
N ASN A 430 14.20 8.48 -17.67
CA ASN A 430 12.95 7.74 -17.54
C ASN A 430 13.22 6.46 -16.73
N PRO A 431 12.89 6.41 -15.42
CA PRO A 431 13.24 5.31 -14.52
C PRO A 431 12.59 3.97 -14.90
N VAL A 432 11.43 4.00 -15.55
CA VAL A 432 10.56 2.82 -15.70
C VAL A 432 11.12 1.80 -16.69
N GLN A 433 11.85 2.25 -17.72
CA GLN A 433 12.29 1.38 -18.83
C GLN A 433 13.69 0.77 -18.66
N GLN A 434 14.49 1.21 -17.68
CA GLN A 434 15.90 0.78 -17.57
C GLN A 434 16.21 -0.14 -16.40
N VAL A 435 15.34 -0.24 -15.39
CA VAL A 435 15.72 -0.87 -14.12
C VAL A 435 15.65 -2.41 -14.15
N PHE A 436 14.81 -3.01 -15.00
CA PHE A 436 14.59 -4.45 -14.94
C PHE A 436 14.49 -5.11 -16.32
N ARG A 437 15.59 -5.74 -16.78
CA ARG A 437 15.52 -6.81 -17.78
C ARG A 437 15.34 -8.14 -17.04
N ILE A 438 14.20 -8.80 -17.21
CA ILE A 438 13.98 -10.17 -16.74
C ILE A 438 15.05 -11.06 -17.38
N ARG A 439 15.88 -11.75 -16.58
CA ARG A 439 16.90 -12.67 -17.09
C ARG A 439 16.23 -13.99 -17.48
N ASN A 440 16.31 -14.36 -18.76
CA ASN A 440 15.96 -15.70 -19.21
C ASN A 440 16.96 -16.72 -18.63
N ASN A 441 16.45 -17.88 -18.19
CA ASN A 441 17.14 -18.94 -17.42
C ASN A 441 18.33 -19.66 -18.11
N ASN A 442 18.94 -19.11 -19.16
CA ASN A 442 20.00 -19.80 -19.92
C ASN A 442 21.44 -19.41 -19.54
N GLY A 443 21.65 -18.84 -18.34
CA GLY A 443 22.87 -18.06 -18.06
C GLY A 443 23.77 -18.51 -16.90
N PHE A 444 23.55 -19.66 -16.27
CA PHE A 444 24.49 -20.15 -15.24
C PHE A 444 25.17 -21.43 -15.71
N SER A 445 26.31 -21.26 -16.34
CA SER A 445 27.28 -22.33 -16.55
C SER A 445 27.83 -22.75 -15.19
N THR A 446 27.60 -24.02 -14.85
CA THR A 446 28.31 -24.74 -13.80
C THR A 446 29.81 -24.80 -14.13
N LYS A 447 30.63 -24.13 -13.31
CA LYS A 447 31.92 -24.64 -12.85
C LYS A 447 32.18 -24.18 -11.43
#